data_AF-A0A811RS29-F1
#
_entry.id   AF-A0A811RS29-F1
#
_cell.length_a   1.000
_cell.length_b   1.000
_cell.length_c   1.000
_cell.angle_alpha   90.00
_cell.angle_beta   90.00
_cell.angle_gamma   90.00
#
_symmetry.space_group_name_H-M   'P 1'
#
loop_
_entity.id
_entity.type
_entity.pdbx_description
1 polymer ?
#
loop_
_entity_poly.entity_id
_entity_poly.type
_entity_poly.pdbx_seq_one_letter_code
_entity_poly.pdbx_strand_id
1 'polypeptide(L)'
;MGSARATGVYMCIILVIFAIVSSNSSAYQVLDVKDDIMQNCRFYIFKNLGTPDPKYSSLCCQDVRRANVVNICQQFTDQDKAKIDLWKWARVTRMCGNALAIGTNCAGYVVHSAAQ
;
A
#
# COMPACT_ATOMS: atom_id res chain seq x y z
N MET A 1 -46.09 1.33 -27.74
CA MET A 1 -45.38 1.97 -26.63
C MET A 1 -44.71 0.89 -25.79
N GLY A 2 -43.56 0.40 -26.23
CA GLY A 2 -42.73 -0.57 -25.51
C GLY A 2 -41.28 -0.10 -25.66
N SER A 3 -40.41 -0.52 -24.76
CA SER A 3 -38.94 -0.26 -24.80
C SER A 3 -38.41 0.93 -23.99
N ALA A 4 -39.12 1.41 -22.98
CA ALA A 4 -38.51 2.30 -21.95
C ALA A 4 -38.00 1.55 -20.71
N ARG A 5 -38.52 0.34 -20.42
CA ARG A 5 -38.22 -0.41 -19.18
C ARG A 5 -36.97 -1.30 -19.28
N ALA A 6 -36.64 -1.79 -20.48
CA ALA A 6 -35.46 -2.65 -20.68
C ALA A 6 -34.15 -1.85 -20.67
N THR A 7 -34.18 -0.62 -21.16
CA THR A 7 -33.00 0.27 -21.27
C THR A 7 -32.45 0.71 -19.91
N GLY A 8 -33.34 0.95 -18.94
CA GLY A 8 -32.94 1.33 -17.58
C GLY A 8 -32.26 0.18 -16.81
N VAL A 9 -32.78 -1.04 -16.94
CA VAL A 9 -32.17 -2.23 -16.29
C VAL A 9 -30.81 -2.54 -16.91
N TYR A 10 -30.68 -2.45 -18.23
CA TYR A 10 -29.40 -2.66 -18.91
C TYR A 10 -28.35 -1.60 -18.53
N MET A 11 -28.75 -0.32 -18.41
CA MET A 11 -27.88 0.75 -17.90
C MET A 11 -27.46 0.49 -16.45
N CYS A 12 -28.36 0.08 -15.57
CA CYS A 12 -28.03 -0.25 -14.18
C CYS A 12 -27.04 -1.42 -14.11
N ILE A 13 -27.22 -2.45 -14.92
CA ILE A 13 -26.29 -3.61 -14.99
C ILE A 13 -24.90 -3.15 -15.45
N ILE A 14 -24.80 -2.30 -16.47
CA ILE A 14 -23.52 -1.75 -16.95
C ILE A 14 -22.83 -0.93 -15.85
N LEU A 15 -23.56 -0.07 -15.13
CA LEU A 15 -23.01 0.73 -14.03
C LEU A 15 -22.49 -0.14 -12.88
N VAL A 16 -23.21 -1.21 -12.54
CA VAL A 16 -22.78 -2.16 -11.50
C VAL A 16 -21.51 -2.90 -11.93
N ILE A 17 -21.43 -3.37 -13.17
CA ILE A 17 -20.22 -4.03 -13.70
C ILE A 17 -19.04 -3.05 -13.70
N PHE A 18 -19.25 -1.80 -14.13
CA PHE A 18 -18.20 -0.79 -14.17
C PHE A 18 -17.69 -0.46 -12.75
N ALA A 19 -18.58 -0.33 -11.77
CA ALA A 19 -18.22 -0.10 -10.36
C ALA A 19 -17.42 -1.28 -9.78
N ILE A 20 -17.80 -2.52 -10.09
CA ILE A 20 -17.08 -3.72 -9.65
C ILE A 20 -15.67 -3.75 -10.26
N VAL A 21 -15.53 -3.52 -11.57
CA VAL A 21 -14.23 -3.52 -12.25
C VAL A 21 -13.32 -2.42 -11.69
N SER A 22 -13.84 -1.21 -11.50
CA SER A 22 -13.10 -0.07 -10.93
C SER A 22 -12.55 -0.37 -9.54
N SER A 23 -13.37 -1.00 -8.70
CA SER A 23 -13.02 -1.35 -7.32
C SER A 23 -11.94 -2.44 -7.27
N ASN A 24 -12.04 -3.44 -8.15
CA ASN A 24 -11.08 -4.53 -8.22
C ASN A 24 -9.72 -4.07 -8.76
N SER A 25 -9.68 -3.23 -9.80
CA SER A 25 -8.41 -2.70 -10.34
C SER A 25 -7.57 -2.00 -9.27
N SER A 26 -8.20 -1.24 -8.37
CA SER A 26 -7.50 -0.60 -7.25
C SER A 26 -6.96 -1.61 -6.24
N ALA A 27 -7.69 -2.69 -5.95
CA ALA A 27 -7.25 -3.72 -5.00
C ALA A 27 -6.09 -4.56 -5.55
N TYR A 28 -6.15 -4.96 -6.83
CA TYR A 28 -5.06 -5.70 -7.48
C TYR A 28 -3.78 -4.86 -7.59
N GLN A 29 -3.90 -3.59 -7.99
CA GLN A 29 -2.75 -2.68 -8.06
C GLN A 29 -2.05 -2.51 -6.70
N VAL A 30 -2.81 -2.47 -5.61
CA VAL A 30 -2.26 -2.37 -4.26
C VAL A 30 -1.49 -3.63 -3.87
N LEU A 31 -2.01 -4.82 -4.20
CA LEU A 31 -1.36 -6.09 -3.88
C LEU A 31 -0.01 -6.21 -4.62
N ASP A 32 0.00 -5.88 -5.91
CA ASP A 32 1.23 -5.88 -6.73
C ASP A 32 2.27 -4.89 -6.16
N VAL A 33 1.83 -3.67 -5.80
CA VAL A 33 2.71 -2.67 -5.20
C VAL A 33 3.24 -3.11 -3.83
N LYS A 34 2.44 -3.79 -3.00
CA LYS A 34 2.91 -4.35 -1.73
C LYS A 34 4.01 -5.38 -1.96
N ASP A 35 3.82 -6.29 -2.91
CA ASP A 35 4.77 -7.36 -3.17
C ASP A 35 6.08 -6.83 -3.76
N ASP A 36 5.99 -5.83 -4.64
CA ASP A 36 7.16 -5.07 -5.12
C ASP A 36 7.91 -4.40 -3.96
N ILE A 37 7.19 -3.73 -3.04
CA ILE A 37 7.79 -3.14 -1.83
C ILE A 37 8.47 -4.21 -0.97
N MET A 38 7.78 -5.32 -0.71
CA MET A 38 8.31 -6.40 0.12
C MET A 38 9.60 -6.99 -0.47
N GLN A 39 9.72 -7.03 -1.79
CA GLN A 39 10.91 -7.49 -2.48
C GLN A 39 12.01 -6.43 -2.54
N ASN A 40 11.70 -5.22 -3.04
CA ASN A 40 12.66 -4.17 -3.32
C ASN A 40 13.17 -3.47 -2.04
N CYS A 41 12.34 -3.41 -1.00
CA CYS A 41 12.68 -2.82 0.28
C CYS A 41 13.15 -3.86 1.32
N ARG A 42 13.24 -5.15 0.97
CA ARG A 42 13.49 -6.25 1.92
C ARG A 42 14.63 -5.99 2.90
N PHE A 43 15.75 -5.46 2.41
CA PHE A 43 16.95 -5.20 3.22
C PHE A 43 16.75 -4.11 4.27
N TYR A 44 15.82 -3.19 4.03
CA TYR A 44 15.56 -2.04 4.90
C TYR A 44 14.42 -2.30 5.89
N ILE A 45 13.50 -3.22 5.59
CA ILE A 45 12.29 -3.43 6.41
C ILE A 45 12.27 -4.77 7.15
N PHE A 46 13.06 -5.77 6.75
CA PHE A 46 13.04 -7.08 7.40
C PHE A 46 13.72 -7.03 8.77
N LYS A 47 13.21 -7.81 9.73
CA LYS A 47 13.71 -7.80 11.12
C LYS A 47 15.21 -8.11 11.21
N ASN A 48 15.63 -9.14 10.48
CA ASN A 48 16.98 -9.69 10.56
C ASN A 48 18.00 -8.99 9.65
N LEU A 49 17.61 -7.91 8.96
CA LEU A 49 18.47 -7.17 8.04
C LEU A 49 18.69 -5.75 8.60
N GLY A 50 19.95 -5.35 8.71
CA GLY A 50 20.38 -4.11 9.38
C GLY A 50 21.22 -3.22 8.46
N THR A 51 20.76 -2.98 7.24
CA THR A 51 21.49 -2.11 6.30
C THR A 51 21.22 -0.62 6.57
N PRO A 52 22.11 0.28 6.14
CA PRO A 52 21.85 1.71 6.14
C PRO A 52 20.59 2.05 5.33
N ASP A 53 20.03 3.25 5.57
CA ASP A 53 18.81 3.71 4.90
C ASP A 53 18.85 3.59 3.37
N PRO A 54 17.70 3.37 2.72
CA PRO A 54 17.64 3.35 1.28
C PRO A 54 18.08 4.69 0.71
N LYS A 55 18.91 4.65 -0.35
CA LYS A 55 19.14 5.83 -1.18
C LYS A 55 17.83 6.27 -1.79
N TYR A 56 17.60 7.58 -1.86
CA TYR A 56 16.38 8.15 -2.45
C TYR A 56 16.13 7.71 -3.91
N SER A 57 17.19 7.42 -4.67
CA SER A 57 17.13 6.92 -6.05
C SER A 57 16.90 5.41 -6.18
N SER A 58 16.94 4.65 -5.08
CA SER A 58 16.76 3.20 -5.10
C SER A 58 15.38 2.79 -5.60
N LEU A 59 15.26 1.56 -6.12
CA LEU A 59 13.96 0.99 -6.53
C LEU A 59 12.96 1.01 -5.36
N CYS A 60 13.39 0.62 -4.16
CA CYS A 60 12.59 0.73 -2.95
C CYS A 60 11.96 2.14 -2.77
N CYS A 61 12.75 3.21 -2.88
CA CYS A 61 12.20 4.56 -2.75
C CYS A 61 11.39 5.04 -3.96
N GLN A 62 11.57 4.44 -5.14
CA GLN A 62 10.67 4.71 -6.27
C GLN A 62 9.28 4.12 -6.01
N ASP A 63 9.22 2.88 -5.52
CA ASP A 63 7.95 2.20 -5.23
C ASP A 63 7.23 2.87 -4.06
N VAL A 64 7.96 3.14 -2.97
CA VAL A 64 7.43 3.81 -1.78
C VAL A 64 6.85 5.18 -2.10
N ARG A 65 7.47 5.96 -3.01
CA ARG A 65 6.95 7.28 -3.41
C ARG A 65 5.64 7.20 -4.20
N ARG A 66 5.42 6.12 -4.94
CA ARG A 66 4.20 5.91 -5.74
C ARG A 66 3.10 5.22 -4.96
N ALA A 67 3.45 4.57 -3.85
CA ALA A 67 2.51 3.80 -3.05
C ALA A 67 1.62 4.67 -2.16
N ASN A 68 0.39 4.18 -1.92
CA ASN A 68 -0.42 4.61 -0.80
C ASN A 68 0.06 3.89 0.47
N VAL A 69 1.05 4.47 1.16
CA VAL A 69 1.72 3.86 2.33
C VAL A 69 0.77 3.54 3.49
N VAL A 70 -0.33 4.29 3.64
CA VAL A 70 -1.37 4.01 4.64
C VAL A 70 -2.16 2.75 4.28
N ASN A 71 -2.49 2.58 3.00
CA ASN A 71 -3.19 1.40 2.54
C ASN A 71 -2.30 0.14 2.58
N ILE A 72 -1.00 0.27 2.29
CA ILE A 72 -0.02 -0.83 2.46
C ILE A 72 -0.01 -1.33 3.91
N CYS A 73 -0.09 -0.44 4.90
CA CYS A 73 -0.19 -0.83 6.30
C CYS A 73 -1.39 -1.75 6.60
N GLN A 74 -2.51 -1.56 5.90
CA GLN A 74 -3.71 -2.37 6.09
C GLN A 74 -3.60 -3.75 5.43
N GLN A 75 -2.68 -3.90 4.48
CA GLN A 75 -2.47 -5.12 3.70
C GLN A 75 -1.37 -6.03 4.27
N PHE A 76 -0.64 -5.59 5.30
CA PHE A 76 0.32 -6.45 5.96
C PHE A 76 -0.38 -7.58 6.71
N THR A 77 -0.13 -8.80 6.25
CA THR A 77 -0.63 -10.03 6.88
C THR A 77 0.17 -10.35 8.14
N ASP A 78 -0.30 -11.30 8.94
CA ASP A 78 0.47 -11.83 10.07
C ASP A 78 1.80 -12.46 9.62
N GLN A 79 1.82 -13.06 8.43
CA GLN A 79 3.04 -13.60 7.84
C GLN A 79 4.04 -12.50 7.46
N ASP A 80 3.57 -11.36 6.97
CA ASP A 80 4.43 -10.20 6.67
C ASP A 80 5.01 -9.63 7.96
N LYS A 81 4.16 -9.42 8.98
CA LYS A 81 4.56 -8.92 10.31
C LYS A 81 5.55 -9.84 11.05
N ALA A 82 5.57 -11.13 10.71
CA ALA A 82 6.59 -12.04 11.21
C ALA A 82 7.98 -11.74 10.60
N LYS A 83 8.03 -11.25 9.36
CA LYS A 83 9.27 -10.97 8.60
C LYS A 83 9.77 -9.54 8.74
N ILE A 84 8.88 -8.55 8.89
CA ILE A 84 9.20 -7.12 8.87
C ILE A 84 9.15 -6.46 10.25
N ASP A 85 9.95 -5.42 10.43
CA ASP A 85 9.81 -4.47 11.53
C ASP A 85 9.01 -3.24 11.07
N LEU A 86 7.83 -3.01 11.66
CA LEU A 86 6.96 -1.90 11.27
C LEU A 86 7.57 -0.51 11.54
N TRP A 87 8.45 -0.41 12.54
CA TRP A 87 9.21 0.82 12.78
C TRP A 87 10.21 1.10 11.65
N LYS A 88 10.82 0.06 11.06
CA LYS A 88 11.71 0.18 9.91
C LYS A 88 10.92 0.59 8.66
N TRP A 89 9.74 0.03 8.46
CA TRP A 89 8.83 0.48 7.40
C TRP A 89 8.52 1.98 7.55
N ALA A 90 8.12 2.43 8.74
CA ALA A 90 7.88 3.85 9.00
C ALA A 90 9.12 4.71 8.70
N ARG A 91 10.32 4.25 9.07
CA ARG A 91 11.58 4.94 8.73
C ARG A 91 11.84 5.01 7.23
N VAL A 92 11.65 3.92 6.49
CA VAL A 92 11.82 3.87 5.03
C VAL A 92 10.87 4.84 4.33
N THR A 93 9.58 4.85 4.71
CA THR A 93 8.60 5.78 4.12
C THR A 93 9.03 7.23 4.26
N ARG A 94 9.59 7.60 5.41
CA ARG A 94 10.16 8.92 5.68
C ARG A 94 11.39 9.22 4.82
N MET A 95 12.36 8.30 4.77
CA MET A 95 13.59 8.48 3.98
C MET A 95 13.32 8.63 2.48
N CYS A 96 12.26 7.98 2.00
CA CYS A 96 11.82 8.08 0.62
C CYS A 96 10.90 9.29 0.34
N GLY A 97 10.60 10.13 1.33
CA GLY A 97 9.78 11.34 1.17
C GLY A 97 8.27 11.11 1.06
N ASN A 98 7.77 9.96 1.51
CA ASN A 98 6.34 9.63 1.56
C ASN A 98 5.97 9.13 2.97
N ALA A 99 6.27 9.93 3.99
CA ALA A 99 6.17 9.53 5.39
C ALA A 99 4.73 9.23 5.81
N LEU A 100 4.55 8.19 6.61
CA LEU A 100 3.32 8.03 7.40
C LEU A 100 3.18 9.20 8.39
N ALA A 101 1.96 9.73 8.52
CA ALA A 101 1.69 10.80 9.47
C ALA A 101 1.90 10.32 10.92
N ILE A 102 2.39 11.21 11.79
CA ILE A 102 2.50 10.94 13.22
C ILE A 102 1.12 10.56 13.78
N GLY A 103 1.07 9.57 14.66
CA GLY A 103 -0.16 9.02 15.24
C GLY A 103 -0.86 8.00 14.36
N THR A 104 -0.44 7.78 13.12
CA THR A 104 -1.01 6.73 12.26
C THR A 104 -0.76 5.36 12.88
N ASN A 105 -1.81 4.55 13.02
CA ASN A 105 -1.67 3.14 13.34
C ASN A 105 -1.43 2.35 12.04
N CYS A 106 -0.21 1.86 11.88
CA CYS A 106 0.21 1.00 10.78
C CYS A 106 0.33 -0.43 11.28
N ALA A 107 -0.69 -1.27 11.04
CA ALA A 107 -0.69 -2.69 11.40
C ALA A 107 -0.38 -2.99 12.89
N GLY A 108 -0.78 -2.10 13.80
CA GLY A 108 -0.52 -2.19 15.24
C GLY A 108 0.68 -1.36 15.72
N TYR A 109 1.51 -0.84 14.82
CA TYR A 109 2.57 0.12 15.16
C TYR A 109 2.04 1.55 15.04
N VAL A 110 2.05 2.29 16.14
CA VAL A 110 1.71 3.72 16.12
C VAL A 110 2.95 4.51 15.72
N VAL A 111 2.85 5.35 14.70
CA VAL A 111 3.95 6.20 14.24
C VAL A 111 4.20 7.28 15.28
N HIS A 112 5.21 7.08 16.11
CA HIS A 112 5.71 8.08 17.04
C HIS A 112 6.63 9.07 16.31
N SER A 113 6.74 10.29 16.83
CA SER A 113 7.62 11.34 16.29
C SER A 113 9.01 10.80 16.00
N ALA A 114 9.67 11.40 14.99
CA ALA A 114 10.96 10.97 14.49
C ALA A 114 12.00 10.85 15.62
N ALA A 115 12.27 9.63 16.09
CA ALA A 115 13.57 9.34 16.69
C ALA A 115 14.61 9.58 15.57
N GLN A 116 15.52 10.51 15.87
CA GLN A 116 16.69 10.88 15.09
C GLN A 116 17.59 9.66 14.89
#